data_AF-A0A3M7SCM2-F1
#
_entry.id   AF-A0A3M7SCM2-F1
#
_cell.length_a   1.000
_cell.length_b   1.000
_cell.length_c   1.000
_cell.angle_alpha   90.00
_cell.angle_beta   90.00
_cell.angle_gamma   90.00
#
_symmetry.space_group_name_H-M   'P 1'
#
loop_
_entity.id
_entity.type
_entity.pdbx_description
1 polymer ?
#
loop_
_entity_poly.entity_id
_entity_poly.type
_entity_poly.pdbx_seq_one_letter_code
_entity_poly.pdbx_strand_id
1 'polypeptide(L)' 'MSASKLNNYNKLTMEKKYRLIQVAGQKNSSQRSLAQEFKLSLGAVNKILKQKYDIIEIYKTRLNSCIL' A
#
# COMPACT_ATOMS: atom_id res chain seq x y z
N MET A 1 13.07 -6.63 -26.54
CA MET A 1 11.66 -6.45 -26.14
C MET A 1 11.58 -6.21 -24.64
N SER A 2 11.41 -4.95 -24.22
CA SER A 2 11.39 -4.56 -22.81
C SER A 2 10.06 -4.94 -22.17
N ALA A 3 10.11 -5.91 -21.26
CA ALA A 3 8.94 -6.35 -20.50
C ALA A 3 8.42 -5.19 -19.61
N SER A 4 7.20 -4.78 -19.94
CA SER A 4 6.19 -4.41 -18.95
C SER A 4 6.48 -3.17 -18.12
N LYS A 5 6.23 -2.01 -18.73
CA LYS A 5 5.75 -0.80 -18.07
C LYS A 5 4.33 -1.06 -17.53
N LEU A 6 4.21 -2.06 -16.65
CA LEU A 6 2.97 -2.53 -16.08
C LEU A 6 2.49 -1.46 -15.12
N ASN A 7 1.30 -0.91 -15.38
CA ASN A 7 0.58 -0.04 -14.47
C ASN A 7 0.55 -0.68 -13.06
N ASN A 8 1.46 -0.24 -12.19
CA ASN A 8 1.87 -0.92 -10.95
C ASN A 8 0.81 -0.88 -9.84
N TYR A 9 -0.36 -0.30 -10.13
CA TYR A 9 -1.51 -0.22 -9.23
C TYR A 9 -2.33 -1.51 -9.16
N ASN A 10 -2.57 -2.15 -10.31
CA ASN A 10 -3.45 -3.32 -10.38
C ASN A 10 -2.79 -4.60 -9.85
N LYS A 11 -1.48 -4.57 -9.56
CA LYS A 11 -0.71 -5.71 -9.01
C LYS A 11 -0.27 -5.50 -7.55
N LEU A 12 -0.80 -4.47 -6.87
CA LEU A 12 -0.43 -4.17 -5.49
C LEU A 12 -1.24 -5.06 -4.54
N THR A 13 -0.60 -6.10 -4.01
CA THR A 13 -1.18 -7.02 -3.00
C THR A 13 -1.55 -6.26 -1.72
N MET A 14 -2.50 -6.80 -0.94
CA MET A 14 -2.93 -6.21 0.34
C MET A 14 -1.76 -6.00 1.30
N GLU A 15 -0.80 -6.93 1.31
CA GLU A 15 0.42 -6.84 2.10
C GLU A 15 1.27 -5.60 1.73
N LYS A 16 1.39 -5.30 0.43
CA LYS A 16 2.16 -4.16 -0.06
C LYS A 16 1.46 -2.82 0.19
N LYS A 17 0.12 -2.80 0.16
CA LYS A 17 -0.71 -1.66 0.61
C LYS A 17 -0.54 -1.42 2.11
N TYR A 18 -0.59 -2.49 2.91
CA TYR A 18 -0.39 -2.44 4.36
C TYR A 18 1.01 -1.93 4.72
N ARG A 19 2.05 -2.40 4.02
CA ARG A 19 3.42 -1.93 4.21
C ARG A 19 3.58 -0.44 3.89
N LEU A 20 2.92 0.06 2.84
CA LEU A 20 2.90 1.50 2.55
C LEU A 20 2.27 2.30 3.69
N ILE A 21 1.16 1.83 4.23
CA ILE A 21 0.46 2.48 5.36
C ILE A 21 1.35 2.49 6.61
N GLN A 22 2.04 1.38 6.91
CA GLN A 22 2.98 1.32 8.03
C GLN A 22 4.15 2.27 7.88
N VAL A 23 4.79 2.33 6.70
CA VAL A 23 5.91 3.24 6.45
C VAL A 23 5.45 4.70 6.53
N ALA A 24 4.27 5.00 6.00
CA ALA A 24 3.67 6.33 6.10
C ALA A 24 3.46 6.76 7.57
N GLY A 25 2.99 5.83 8.41
CA GLY A 25 2.75 6.08 9.84
C GLY A 25 4.03 6.15 10.69
N GLN A 26 5.05 5.34 10.40
CA GLN A 26 6.28 5.29 11.20
C GLN A 26 7.30 6.38 10.84
N LYS A 27 7.51 6.64 9.55
CA LYS A 27 8.56 7.58 9.10
C LYS A 27 8.05 9.02 8.93
N ASN A 28 6.78 9.30 9.27
CA ASN A 28 6.08 10.54 8.94
C ASN A 28 6.35 10.98 7.48
N SER A 29 6.43 9.99 6.58
CA SER A 29 6.96 10.19 5.24
C SER A 29 5.92 10.88 4.37
N SER A 30 6.36 11.94 3.69
CA SER A 30 5.54 12.66 2.73
C SER A 30 5.00 11.72 1.65
N GLN A 31 3.78 11.98 1.19
CA GLN A 31 3.13 11.22 0.11
C GLN A 31 4.01 11.12 -1.15
N ARG A 32 4.84 12.13 -1.40
CA ARG A 32 5.80 12.19 -2.51
C ARG A 32 6.93 11.18 -2.36
N SER A 33 7.48 11.02 -1.15
CA SER A 33 8.51 10.03 -0.85
C SER A 33 7.95 8.62 -0.96
N LEU A 34 6.74 8.38 -0.45
CA LEU A 34 6.04 7.09 -0.59
C LEU A 34 5.72 6.77 -2.06
N ALA A 35 5.34 7.77 -2.87
CA ALA A 35 5.10 7.58 -4.29
C ALA A 35 6.38 7.15 -5.03
N GLN A 36 7.52 7.77 -4.72
CA GLN A 36 8.82 7.39 -5.30
C GLN A 36 9.28 6.01 -4.84
N GLU A 37 9.23 5.74 -3.53
CA GLU A 37 9.70 4.48 -2.93
C GLU A 37 8.89 3.28 -3.43
N PHE A 38 7.57 3.43 -3.53
CA PHE A 38 6.68 2.35 -3.98
C PHE A 38 6.45 2.35 -5.50
N LYS A 39 7.06 3.27 -6.25
CA LYS A 39 6.84 3.48 -7.70
C LYS A 39 5.34 3.56 -8.03
N LEU A 40 4.63 4.37 -7.25
CA LEU A 40 3.21 4.62 -7.36
C LEU A 40 2.95 6.08 -7.69
N SER A 41 1.83 6.37 -8.36
CA SER A 41 1.40 7.75 -8.54
C SER A 41 0.96 8.35 -7.21
N LEU A 42 1.08 9.67 -7.05
CA LEU A 42 0.60 10.39 -5.86
C LEU A 42 -0.89 10.11 -5.56
N GLY A 43 -1.72 10.00 -6.61
CA GLY A 43 -3.12 9.60 -6.46
C GLY A 43 -3.31 8.21 -5.84
N ALA A 44 -2.32 7.32 -5.92
CA ALA A 44 -2.35 5.95 -5.39
C ALA A 44 -2.20 6.00 -3.91
N VAL A 45 -1.13 6.69 -3.55
CA VAL A 45 -0.69 6.87 -2.18
C VAL A 45 -1.83 7.56 -1.46
N ASN A 46 -2.43 8.61 -2.05
CA ASN A 46 -3.59 9.27 -1.47
C ASN A 46 -4.81 8.33 -1.32
N LYS A 47 -5.16 7.54 -2.35
CA LYS A 47 -6.27 6.57 -2.27
C LYS A 47 -6.03 5.47 -1.22
N ILE A 48 -4.80 4.98 -1.09
CA ILE A 48 -4.41 3.96 -0.10
C ILE A 48 -4.43 4.54 1.30
N LEU A 49 -3.89 5.76 1.48
CA LEU A 49 -3.89 6.44 2.77
C LEU A 49 -5.29 6.83 3.24
N LYS A 50 -6.20 7.19 2.33
CA LYS A 50 -7.62 7.42 2.66
C LYS A 50 -8.31 6.15 3.18
N GLN A 51 -7.95 5.00 2.63
CA GLN A 51 -8.48 3.68 3.03
C GLN A 51 -7.59 2.99 4.07
N LYS A 52 -6.71 3.74 4.77
CA LYS A 52 -5.73 3.13 5.66
C LYS A 52 -6.38 2.30 6.78
N TYR A 53 -7.50 2.78 7.31
CA TYR A 53 -8.22 2.12 8.41
C TYR A 53 -8.85 0.81 7.94
N ASP A 54 -9.63 0.84 6.85
CA ASP A 54 -10.18 -0.38 6.22
C ASP A 54 -9.11 -1.42 5.89
N ILE A 55 -7.98 -0.99 5.29
CA ILE A 55 -6.91 -1.92 4.90
C ILE A 55 -6.27 -2.56 6.13
N ILE A 56 -6.06 -1.80 7.21
CA ILE A 56 -5.53 -2.33 8.47
C ILE A 56 -6.52 -3.32 9.09
N GLU A 57 -7.80 -2.98 9.11
CA GLU A 57 -8.84 -3.83 9.69
C GLU A 57 -9.00 -5.14 8.92
N ILE A 58 -9.13 -5.09 7.59
CA ILE A 58 -9.19 -6.28 6.73
C ILE A 58 -7.93 -7.15 6.90
N TYR A 59 -6.75 -6.52 6.96
CA TYR A 59 -5.49 -7.25 7.11
C TYR A 59 -5.39 -7.95 8.48
N LYS A 60 -5.78 -7.27 9.56
CA LYS A 60 -5.82 -7.84 10.91
C LYS A 60 -6.86 -8.96 11.03
N THR A 61 -8.05 -8.77 10.45
CA THR A 61 -9.10 -9.80 10.43
C THR A 61 -8.64 -11.04 9.66
N ARG A 62 -7.98 -10.88 8.51
CA ARG A 62 -7.43 -12.02 7.75
C ARG A 62 -6.31 -12.75 8.50
N LEU A 63 -5.45 -12.01 9.20
CA LEU A 63 -4.41 -12.60 10.06
C LEU A 63 -5.03 -13.40 11.21
N ASN A 64 -6.04 -12.83 11.89
CA ASN A 64 -6.74 -13.53 12.97
C ASN A 64 -7.54 -14.73 12.48
N SER A 65 -8.08 -14.69 11.26
CA SER A 65 -8.79 -15.85 10.67
C SER A 65 -7.88 -16.97 10.19
N CYS A 66 -6.55 -16.76 10.13
CA CYS A 66 -5.57 -17.82 9.83
C CYS A 66 -5.08 -18.55 11.08
N ILE A 67 -5.56 -18.18 12.28
CA ILE A 67 -5.15 -18.76 13.57
C ILE A 67 -6.25 -19.69 14.17
N LEU A 68 -7.37 -19.86 13.48
CA LEU A 68 -8.42 -20.84 13.80
C LEU A 68 -8.36 -22.01 12.81
#